data_AF-A0A364UTY2-F1
#
_entry.id   AF-A0A364UTY2-F1
#
_cell.length_a   1.000
_cell.length_b   1.000
_cell.length_c   1.000
_cell.angle_alpha   90.00
_cell.angle_beta   90.00
_cell.angle_gamma   90.00
#
_symmetry.space_group_name_H-M   'P 1'
#
loop_
_entity.id
_entity.type
_entity.pdbx_description
1 polymer ?
#
loop_
_entity_poly.entity_id
_entity_poly.type
_entity_poly.pdbx_seq_one_letter_code
_entity_poly.pdbx_strand_id
1 'polypeptide(L)' 'MEQITFKTFTESSLEKLESTLNEFLKSEEGANYRLLNVTIKQTEEQKFPNIEEDFTAFVTLVKNESN' A
#
# COMPACT_ATOMS: atom_id res chain seq x y z
N MET A 1 2.92 11.88 -21.25
CA MET A 1 2.16 10.66 -20.92
C MET A 1 2.41 10.39 -19.46
N GLU A 2 1.35 10.29 -18.66
CA GLU A 2 1.49 10.01 -17.23
C GLU A 2 2.12 8.62 -17.00
N GLN A 3 3.12 8.53 -16.11
CA GLN A 3 3.76 7.27 -15.76
C GLN A 3 3.07 6.67 -14.55
N ILE A 4 2.42 5.51 -14.73
CA ILE A 4 1.69 4.78 -13.69
C ILE A 4 2.60 3.71 -13.07
N THR A 5 2.60 3.63 -11.74
CA THR A 5 3.33 2.61 -10.97
C THR A 5 2.37 1.93 -9.98
N PHE A 6 2.53 0.62 -9.80
CA PHE A 6 1.78 -0.15 -8.81
C PHE A 6 2.70 -0.60 -7.68
N LYS A 7 2.22 -0.49 -6.43
CA LYS A 7 2.90 -1.02 -5.25
C LYS A 7 1.93 -1.83 -4.39
N THR A 8 2.47 -2.79 -3.65
CA THR A 8 1.70 -3.63 -2.74
C THR A 8 2.32 -3.58 -1.35
N PHE A 9 1.49 -3.45 -0.32
CA PHE A 9 1.90 -3.46 1.08
C PHE A 9 1.03 -4.50 1.80
N THR A 10 1.63 -5.33 2.64
CA THR A 10 0.90 -6.33 3.44
C THR A 10 1.28 -6.18 4.89
N GLU A 11 0.27 -6.10 5.76
CA GLU A 11 0.45 -5.91 7.20
C GLU A 11 -0.58 -6.72 7.99
N SER A 12 -0.27 -6.97 9.26
CA SER A 12 -1.12 -7.74 10.18
C SER A 12 -2.36 -6.98 10.71
N SER A 13 -2.49 -5.68 10.41
CA SER A 13 -3.67 -4.89 10.75
C SER A 13 -3.84 -3.70 9.82
N LEU A 14 -5.06 -3.17 9.73
CA LEU A 14 -5.34 -1.93 8.97
C LEU A 14 -4.54 -0.73 9.48
N GLU A 15 -4.36 -0.59 10.79
CA GLU A 15 -3.63 0.53 11.41
C GLU A 15 -2.14 0.52 11.03
N LYS A 16 -1.53 -0.67 11.00
CA LYS A 16 -0.16 -0.84 10.51
C LYS A 16 -0.08 -0.56 9.03
N LEU A 17 -1.03 -1.07 8.24
CA LEU A 17 -1.09 -0.83 6.79
C LEU A 17 -1.19 0.66 6.46
N GLU A 18 -2.04 1.39 7.17
CA GLU A 18 -2.16 2.84 7.05
C GLU A 18 -0.84 3.55 7.42
N SER A 19 -0.22 3.14 8.53
CA SER A 19 1.06 3.71 8.97
C SER A 19 2.16 3.49 7.93
N THR A 20 2.33 2.26 7.44
CA THR A 20 3.31 1.90 6.41
C THR A 20 3.06 2.67 5.10
N LEU A 21 1.80 2.79 4.68
CA LEU A 21 1.44 3.58 3.48
C LEU A 21 1.77 5.06 3.65
N ASN A 22 1.41 5.65 4.80
CA ASN A 22 1.68 7.06 5.09
C ASN A 22 3.18 7.35 5.19
N GLU A 23 3.97 6.44 5.78
CA GLU A 23 5.43 6.54 5.80
C GLU A 23 6.01 6.47 4.39
N PHE A 24 5.54 5.54 3.56
CA PHE A 24 5.95 5.46 2.16
C PHE A 24 5.64 6.76 1.42
N LEU A 25 4.42 7.31 1.52
CA LEU A 25 4.03 8.54 0.83
C LEU A 25 4.82 9.77 1.28
N LYS A 26 5.34 9.78 2.52
CA LYS A 26 6.21 10.84 3.05
C LYS A 26 7.70 10.64 2.75
N SER A 27 8.10 9.45 2.32
CA SER A 27 9.50 9.16 1.98
C SER A 27 9.95 9.95 0.75
N GLU A 28 11.27 10.09 0.57
CA GLU A 28 11.84 10.72 -0.63
C GLU A 28 11.36 10.04 -1.92
N GLU A 29 11.18 8.71 -1.89
CA GLU A 29 10.65 7.97 -3.04
C GLU A 29 9.17 8.34 -3.27
N GLY A 30 8.34 8.23 -2.23
CA GLY A 30 6.90 8.45 -2.31
C GLY A 30 6.52 9.88 -2.68
N ALA A 31 7.32 10.87 -2.27
CA ALA A 31 7.13 12.28 -2.63
C ALA A 31 7.19 12.53 -4.15
N ASN A 32 7.82 11.63 -4.92
CA ASN A 32 7.84 11.71 -6.38
C ASN A 32 6.55 11.21 -7.04
N TYR A 33 5.59 10.72 -6.25
CA TYR A 33 4.36 10.14 -6.74
C TYR A 33 3.13 10.83 -6.13
N ARG A 34 2.05 10.84 -6.87
CA ARG A 34 0.70 11.15 -6.40
C ARG A 34 -0.10 9.86 -6.33
N LEU A 35 -0.80 9.67 -5.21
CA LEU A 35 -1.70 8.55 -5.03
C LEU A 35 -2.96 8.72 -5.89
N LEU A 36 -3.25 7.74 -6.74
CA LEU A 36 -4.47 7.70 -7.55
C LEU A 36 -5.56 6.83 -6.93
N ASN A 37 -5.18 5.65 -6.44
CA ASN A 37 -6.11 4.68 -5.88
C ASN A 37 -5.43 3.75 -4.88
N VAL A 38 -6.20 3.29 -3.89
CA VAL A 38 -5.82 2.20 -2.99
C VAL A 38 -6.96 1.21 -2.92
N THR A 39 -6.66 -0.08 -3.10
CA THR A 39 -7.60 -1.18 -2.87
C THR A 39 -7.04 -2.07 -1.79
N ILE A 40 -7.79 -2.26 -0.70
CA ILE A 40 -7.38 -3.12 0.41
C ILE A 40 -8.12 -4.45 0.31
N LYS A 41 -7.39 -5.55 0.49
CA LYS A 41 -7.93 -6.90 0.61
C LYS A 41 -7.51 -7.49 1.94
N GLN A 42 -8.47 -7.98 2.71
CA GLN A 42 -8.21 -8.83 3.87
C GLN A 42 -8.12 -10.27 3.39
N THR A 43 -7.08 -10.99 3.85
CA THR A 43 -6.89 -12.41 3.61
C THR A 43 -6.80 -13.10 4.95
N GLU A 44 -7.67 -14.09 5.18
CA GLU A 44 -7.65 -14.93 6.37
C GLU A 44 -7.07 -16.28 5.97
N GLU A 45 -5.88 -16.62 6.48
CA GLU A 45 -5.31 -17.96 6.36
C GLU A 45 -5.57 -18.75 7.65
N GLN A 46 -6.43 -19.77 7.55
CA GLN A 46 -6.61 -20.73 8.64
C GLN A 46 -5.46 -21.74 8.64
N LYS A 47 -4.47 -21.56 9.52
CA LYS A 47 -3.42 -22.54 9.81
C LYS A 47 -3.56 -23.07 11.23
N PHE A 48 -4.40 -24.10 11.42
CA PHE A 48 -4.61 -24.73 12.74
C PHE A 48 -3.27 -24.95 13.47
N PRO A 49 -3.11 -24.47 14.72
CA PRO A 49 -4.13 -23.88 15.61
C PRO A 49 -4.33 -22.35 15.52
N ASN A 50 -3.62 -21.64 14.65
CA ASN A 50 -3.66 -20.18 14.54
C ASN A 50 -4.50 -19.71 13.34
N ILE A 51 -5.13 -18.55 13.47
CA ILE A 51 -5.71 -17.80 12.35
C ILE A 51 -4.77 -16.63 12.11
N GLU A 52 -4.15 -16.58 10.93
CA GLU A 52 -3.35 -15.44 10.50
C GLU A 52 -4.24 -14.55 9.64
N GLU A 53 -4.43 -13.30 10.06
CA GLU A 53 -5.13 -12.27 9.30
C GLU A 53 -4.11 -11.28 8.74
N ASP A 54 -4.11 -11.13 7.41
CA ASP A 54 -3.26 -10.18 6.70
C ASP A 54 -4.11 -9.21 5.88
N PHE A 55 -3.70 -7.95 5.88
CA PHE A 55 -4.31 -6.88 5.09
C PHE A 55 -3.33 -6.44 4.02
N THR A 56 -3.73 -6.57 2.75
CA THR A 56 -2.92 -6.19 1.60
C THR A 56 -3.51 -4.96 0.91
N ALA A 57 -2.75 -3.88 0.82
CA ALA A 57 -3.07 -2.71 0.01
C ALA A 57 -2.41 -2.79 -1.37
N PHE A 58 -3.21 -2.72 -2.42
CA PHE A 58 -2.79 -2.48 -3.81
C PHE A 58 -2.90 -1.00 -4.12
N VAL A 59 -1.77 -0.36 -4.36
CA VAL A 59 -1.63 1.09 -4.49
C VAL A 59 -1.31 1.42 -5.93
N THR A 60 -2.11 2.31 -6.53
CA THR A 60 -1.86 2.88 -7.85
C THR A 60 -1.33 4.30 -7.68
N LEU A 61 -0.14 4.53 -8.22
CA LEU A 61 0.60 5.79 -8.12
C LEU A 61 0.83 6.35 -9.51
N VAL A 62 0.86 7.68 -9.62
CA VAL A 62 1.30 8.38 -10.82
C VAL A 62 2.51 9.23 -10.49
N LYS A 63 3.53 9.20 -11.34
CA LYS A 63 4.72 10.03 -11.14
C LYS A 63 4.33 11.51 -11.25
N ASN A 64 4.77 12.32 -10.29
CA ASN A 64 4.58 13.76 -10.34
C ASN A 64 5.36 14.30 -11.55
N GLU A 65 4.70 15.10 -12.39
CA GLU A 65 5.41 15.83 -13.42
C GLU A 65 6.33 16.85 -12.73
N SER A 66 7.62 16.81 -13.05
CA SER A 66 8.56 17.83 -12.60
C SER A 66 8.15 19.15 -13.25
N ASN A 67 7.60 20.08 -12.46
CA ASN A 67 7.45 21.47 -12.87
C ASN A 67 8.81 22.15 -12.99
#